data_AF-W2Z991-F1
#
_entry.id   AF-W2Z991-F1
#
_cell.length_a   1.000
_cell.length_b   1.000
_cell.length_c   1.000
_cell.angle_alpha   90.00
_cell.angle_beta   90.00
_cell.angle_gamma   90.00
#
_symmetry.space_group_name_H-M   'P 1'
#
loop_
_entity.id
_entity.type
_entity.pdbx_description
1 polymer ?
#
loop_
_entity_poly.entity_id
_entity_poly.type
_entity_poly.pdbx_seq_one_letter_code
_entity_poly.pdbx_strand_id
1 'polypeptide(L)'
;MLDLEERWNRIQVGRQGSYSIERVESLHHYCKTTSRTRVILICILTPLPALCLAVLLECIPLSSPSEGWQANWMFWIRLSLMVFLLNLSFISQLNLFVPGINVTFAKIWVASIGASVALMGIDVILASTVGFPVPFVVQIGGSSMSIFIPLVIRLVLGKEPYANSSPHRPHIQRFYRFIMVYIMLVAGFPFYKVLYDQLPEKYQGCAIVILPMWKFAAKHLIIRASRELEDFIPETVALSADFVSSLFVTVCVSTSDSLYLTAAFIMADLAQSMLEFREVQANANVVVNLHRERRQSKEYLGIKRHVRG
;
A
#
# COMPACT_ATOMS: atom_id res chain seq x y z
N MET A 1 28.97 12.47 -12.96
CA MET A 1 27.90 11.85 -13.78
C MET A 1 27.39 10.57 -13.14
N LEU A 2 28.28 9.61 -12.82
CA LEU A 2 27.94 8.37 -12.09
C LEU A 2 27.19 8.59 -10.75
N ASP A 3 27.59 9.56 -9.92
CA ASP A 3 26.91 9.82 -8.64
C ASP A 3 25.50 10.42 -8.80
N LEU A 4 25.29 11.25 -9.84
CA LEU A 4 23.97 11.79 -10.18
C LEU A 4 23.06 10.70 -10.74
N GLU A 5 23.60 9.81 -11.57
CA GLU A 5 22.88 8.68 -12.14
C GLU A 5 22.54 7.64 -11.06
N GLU A 6 23.43 7.35 -10.12
CA GLU A 6 23.13 6.50 -8.97
C GLU A 6 22.11 7.12 -8.01
N ARG A 7 22.19 8.44 -7.76
CA ARG A 7 21.17 9.16 -6.98
C ARG A 7 19.83 9.16 -7.69
N TRP A 8 19.82 9.39 -9.00
CA TRP A 8 18.62 9.32 -9.85
C TRP A 8 18.02 7.91 -9.87
N ASN A 9 18.85 6.88 -10.03
CA ASN A 9 18.44 5.48 -10.01
C ASN A 9 17.95 5.02 -8.63
N ARG A 10 18.51 5.55 -7.54
CA ARG A 10 17.99 5.33 -6.17
C ARG A 10 16.63 5.97 -5.94
N ILE A 11 16.38 7.09 -6.61
CA ILE A 11 15.12 7.82 -6.55
C ILE A 11 14.04 7.15 -7.42
N GLN A 12 14.43 6.44 -8.48
CA GLN A 12 13.50 5.73 -9.36
C GLN A 12 12.84 4.54 -8.65
N VAL A 13 11.65 4.82 -8.13
CA VAL A 13 10.77 3.88 -7.42
C VAL A 13 10.54 2.60 -8.25
N GLY A 14 10.37 2.74 -9.57
CA GLY A 14 10.11 1.62 -10.48
C GLY A 14 11.30 0.68 -10.71
N ARG A 15 12.52 1.06 -10.31
CA ARG A 15 13.73 0.21 -10.44
C ARG A 15 14.15 -0.47 -9.13
N GLN A 16 13.57 -0.08 -7.99
CA GLN A 16 13.94 -0.57 -6.65
C GLN A 16 13.25 -1.90 -6.26
N GLY A 17 12.21 -2.31 -6.99
CA GLY A 17 11.75 -3.70 -6.98
C GLY A 17 12.43 -4.40 -8.15
N SER A 18 13.61 -4.98 -7.95
CA SER A 18 14.25 -5.73 -9.04
C SER A 18 13.28 -6.83 -9.49
N TYR A 19 12.83 -6.76 -10.74
CA TYR A 19 12.16 -7.88 -11.36
C TYR A 19 13.18 -9.02 -11.40
N SER A 20 13.12 -9.95 -10.43
CA SER A 20 13.93 -11.16 -10.51
C SER A 20 13.68 -11.81 -11.87
N ILE A 21 14.75 -12.23 -12.55
CA ILE A 21 14.67 -12.98 -13.80
C ILE A 21 13.74 -14.18 -13.62
N GLU A 22 13.78 -14.81 -12.45
CA GLU A 22 12.91 -15.94 -12.10
C GLU A 22 11.43 -15.56 -12.13
N ARG A 23 11.07 -14.33 -11.69
CA ARG A 23 9.67 -13.84 -11.73
C ARG A 23 9.21 -13.54 -13.15
N VAL A 24 10.08 -12.96 -13.97
CA VAL A 24 9.77 -12.70 -15.38
C VAL A 24 9.60 -14.02 -16.12
N GLU A 25 10.47 -14.99 -15.86
CA GLU A 25 10.37 -16.34 -16.42
C GLU A 25 9.12 -17.09 -15.91
N SER A 26 8.78 -16.99 -14.62
CA SER A 26 7.59 -17.63 -14.06
C SER A 26 6.31 -17.00 -14.61
N LEU A 27 6.26 -15.67 -14.73
CA LEU A 27 5.13 -14.96 -15.34
C LEU A 27 5.00 -15.32 -16.82
N HIS A 28 6.12 -15.36 -17.56
CA HIS A 28 6.13 -15.76 -18.96
C HIS A 28 5.66 -17.20 -19.13
N HIS A 29 6.15 -18.12 -18.29
CA HIS A 29 5.72 -19.51 -18.26
C HIS A 29 4.22 -19.62 -17.94
N TYR A 30 3.74 -18.88 -16.93
CA TYR A 30 2.33 -18.84 -16.55
C TYR A 30 1.45 -18.33 -17.70
N CYS A 31 1.82 -17.22 -18.33
CA CYS A 31 1.12 -16.67 -19.49
C CYS A 31 1.11 -17.60 -20.71
N LYS A 32 2.14 -18.44 -20.88
CA LYS A 32 2.23 -19.41 -21.99
C LYS A 32 1.44 -20.69 -21.73
N THR A 33 1.32 -21.10 -20.47
CA THR A 33 0.65 -22.35 -20.07
C THR A 33 -0.80 -22.16 -19.66
N THR A 34 -1.22 -20.92 -19.42
CA THR A 34 -2.55 -20.58 -18.91
C THR A 34 -3.39 -19.86 -19.96
N SER A 35 -4.68 -20.17 -20.04
CA SER A 35 -5.60 -19.47 -20.94
C SER A 35 -5.75 -17.99 -20.55
N ARG A 36 -5.91 -17.12 -21.55
CA ARG A 36 -6.17 -15.68 -21.33
C ARG A 36 -7.39 -15.43 -20.45
N THR A 37 -8.41 -16.28 -20.55
CA THR A 37 -9.63 -16.22 -19.73
C THR A 37 -9.32 -16.38 -18.25
N ARG A 38 -8.45 -17.33 -17.87
CA ARG A 38 -8.06 -17.55 -16.48
C ARG A 38 -7.27 -16.36 -15.93
N VAL A 39 -6.38 -15.76 -16.73
CA VAL A 39 -5.62 -14.56 -16.32
C VAL A 39 -6.58 -13.39 -16.04
N ILE A 40 -7.48 -13.08 -16.96
CA ILE A 40 -8.47 -12.01 -16.80
C ILE A 40 -9.35 -12.28 -15.57
N LEU A 41 -9.82 -13.52 -15.42
CA LEU A 41 -10.68 -13.91 -14.30
C LEU A 41 -9.97 -13.72 -12.95
N ILE A 42 -8.69 -14.09 -12.84
CA ILE A 42 -7.91 -13.88 -11.61
C ILE A 42 -7.76 -12.39 -11.30
N CYS A 43 -7.44 -11.56 -12.30
CA CYS A 43 -7.32 -10.11 -12.09
C CYS A 43 -8.62 -9.47 -11.59
N ILE A 44 -9.77 -9.96 -12.03
CA ILE A 44 -11.09 -9.45 -11.61
C ILE A 44 -11.52 -10.03 -10.27
N LEU A 45 -11.39 -11.35 -10.09
CA LEU A 45 -11.87 -12.04 -8.89
C LEU A 45 -10.98 -11.82 -7.67
N THR A 46 -9.71 -11.43 -7.84
CA THR A 46 -8.81 -11.16 -6.69
C THR A 46 -9.27 -9.95 -5.85
N PRO A 47 -9.56 -8.77 -6.42
CA PRO A 47 -10.06 -7.64 -5.65
C PRO A 47 -11.56 -7.72 -5.32
N LEU A 48 -12.34 -8.50 -6.08
CA LEU A 48 -13.81 -8.50 -5.98
C LEU A 48 -14.34 -8.81 -4.57
N PRO A 49 -13.85 -9.83 -3.82
CA PRO A 49 -14.31 -10.10 -2.47
C PRO A 49 -14.11 -8.92 -1.51
N ALA A 50 -12.96 -8.25 -1.60
CA ALA A 50 -12.66 -7.09 -0.77
C ALA A 50 -13.58 -5.90 -1.11
N LEU A 51 -13.83 -5.67 -2.41
CA LEU A 51 -14.75 -4.62 -2.87
C LEU A 51 -16.19 -4.92 -2.47
N CYS A 52 -16.66 -6.16 -2.65
CA CYS A 52 -17.99 -6.57 -2.22
C CYS A 52 -18.16 -6.38 -0.71
N LEU A 53 -17.16 -6.76 0.08
CA LEU A 53 -17.20 -6.57 1.53
C LEU A 53 -17.24 -5.09 1.92
N ALA A 54 -16.47 -4.23 1.23
CA ALA A 54 -16.53 -2.78 1.43
C ALA A 54 -17.92 -2.23 1.10
N VAL A 55 -18.52 -2.61 -0.04
CA VAL A 55 -19.88 -2.19 -0.41
C VAL A 55 -20.92 -2.69 0.59
N LEU A 56 -20.82 -3.93 1.04
CA LEU A 56 -21.74 -4.49 2.05
C LEU A 56 -21.66 -3.72 3.37
N LEU A 57 -20.46 -3.30 3.78
CA LEU A 57 -20.26 -2.44 4.95
C LEU A 57 -20.87 -1.05 4.74
N GLU A 58 -20.76 -0.48 3.53
CA GLU A 58 -21.37 0.81 3.18
C GLU A 58 -22.90 0.76 3.17
N CYS A 59 -23.49 -0.39 2.82
CA CYS A 59 -24.95 -0.59 2.80
C CYS A 59 -25.58 -0.67 4.20
N ILE A 60 -24.78 -0.71 5.27
CA ILE A 60 -25.28 -0.73 6.64
C ILE A 60 -25.90 0.65 6.97
N PRO A 61 -27.20 0.73 7.29
CA PRO A 61 -27.87 2.00 7.54
C PRO A 61 -27.34 2.66 8.81
N LEU A 62 -27.12 3.97 8.74
CA LEU A 62 -26.68 4.79 9.86
C LEU A 62 -27.80 5.76 10.24
N SER A 63 -27.94 6.02 11.54
CA SER A 63 -28.83 7.07 12.04
C SER A 63 -28.23 8.45 11.80
N SER A 64 -29.03 9.50 12.04
CA SER A 64 -28.49 10.86 11.97
C SER A 64 -27.36 11.04 12.99
N PRO A 65 -26.22 11.68 12.60
CA PRO A 65 -25.16 11.98 13.55
C PRO A 65 -25.61 12.85 14.73
N SER A 66 -26.66 13.64 14.56
CA SER A 66 -27.24 14.48 15.63
C SER A 66 -27.85 13.69 16.79
N GLU A 67 -28.18 12.42 16.59
CA GLU A 67 -28.73 11.53 17.63
C GLU A 67 -27.65 11.00 18.59
N GLY A 68 -26.38 11.32 18.32
CA GLY A 68 -25.25 10.98 19.17
C GLY A 68 -24.76 9.55 19.00
N TRP A 69 -23.65 9.24 19.69
CA TRP A 69 -22.92 7.99 19.49
C TRP A 69 -23.66 6.74 19.99
N GLN A 70 -24.56 6.87 20.96
CA GLN A 70 -25.32 5.74 21.51
C GLN A 70 -26.42 5.27 20.56
N ALA A 71 -27.14 6.22 19.93
CA ALA A 71 -28.15 5.91 18.93
C ALA A 71 -27.53 5.27 17.66
N ASN A 72 -26.28 5.65 17.36
CA ASN A 72 -25.51 5.14 16.23
C ASN A 72 -24.76 3.83 16.54
N TRP A 73 -25.40 2.86 17.21
CA TRP A 73 -24.78 1.55 17.52
C TRP A 73 -24.30 0.79 16.27
N MET A 74 -25.02 0.95 15.15
CA MET A 74 -24.70 0.33 13.88
C MET A 74 -23.41 0.88 13.25
N PHE A 75 -23.12 2.17 13.47
CA PHE A 75 -21.84 2.77 13.08
C PHE A 75 -20.66 2.04 13.73
N TRP A 76 -20.79 1.72 15.02
CA TRP A 76 -19.73 1.02 15.77
C TRP A 76 -19.51 -0.40 15.28
N ILE A 77 -20.56 -1.12 14.87
CA ILE A 77 -20.43 -2.46 14.26
C ILE A 77 -19.67 -2.36 12.93
N ARG A 78 -20.10 -1.43 12.06
CA ARG A 78 -19.47 -1.20 10.76
C ARG A 78 -17.99 -0.83 10.92
N LEU A 79 -17.69 0.13 11.79
CA LEU A 79 -16.32 0.57 12.06
C LEU A 79 -15.48 -0.58 12.65
N SER A 80 -16.02 -1.34 13.61
CA SER A 80 -15.34 -2.48 14.22
C SER A 80 -14.96 -3.55 13.19
N LEU A 81 -15.89 -3.87 12.28
CA LEU A 81 -15.66 -4.89 11.25
C LEU A 81 -14.60 -4.42 10.25
N MET A 82 -14.67 -3.16 9.79
CA MET A 82 -13.64 -2.58 8.93
C MET A 82 -12.25 -2.62 9.59
N VAL A 83 -12.16 -2.13 10.82
CA VAL A 83 -10.93 -2.10 11.63
C VAL A 83 -10.36 -3.51 11.84
N PHE A 84 -11.22 -4.48 12.15
CA PHE A 84 -10.83 -5.87 12.32
C PHE A 84 -10.26 -6.49 11.04
N LEU A 85 -10.91 -6.28 9.90
CA LEU A 85 -10.43 -6.82 8.61
C LEU A 85 -9.10 -6.21 8.20
N LEU A 86 -8.90 -4.91 8.46
CA LEU A 86 -7.63 -4.23 8.24
C LEU A 86 -6.54 -4.83 9.13
N ASN A 87 -6.79 -4.96 10.43
CA ASN A 87 -5.85 -5.57 11.37
C ASN A 87 -5.51 -7.01 10.99
N LEU A 88 -6.51 -7.81 10.61
CA LEU A 88 -6.32 -9.17 10.14
C LEU A 88 -5.42 -9.23 8.92
N SER A 89 -5.64 -8.33 7.96
CA SER A 89 -4.82 -8.21 6.75
C SER A 89 -3.37 -7.86 7.09
N PHE A 90 -3.11 -6.85 7.95
CA PHE A 90 -1.74 -6.50 8.33
C PHE A 90 -1.05 -7.59 9.14
N ILE A 91 -1.71 -8.15 10.14
CA ILE A 91 -1.10 -9.11 11.07
C ILE A 91 -0.86 -10.45 10.38
N SER A 92 -1.68 -10.84 9.40
CA SER A 92 -1.43 -12.04 8.59
C SER A 92 -0.12 -12.01 7.81
N GLN A 93 0.40 -10.82 7.49
CA GLN A 93 1.68 -10.64 6.81
C GLN A 93 2.88 -10.92 7.72
N LEU A 94 2.69 -11.11 9.03
CA LEU A 94 3.78 -11.26 9.99
C LEU A 94 4.69 -12.46 9.66
N ASN A 95 4.11 -13.60 9.25
CA ASN A 95 4.90 -14.78 8.88
C ASN A 95 5.71 -14.58 7.59
N LEU A 96 5.24 -13.70 6.71
CA LEU A 96 5.95 -13.33 5.48
C LEU A 96 7.10 -12.36 5.78
N PHE A 97 6.89 -11.41 6.70
CA PHE A 97 7.88 -10.39 7.06
C PHE A 97 8.92 -10.87 8.07
N VAL A 98 8.62 -11.91 8.85
CA VAL A 98 9.49 -12.44 9.91
C VAL A 98 9.76 -13.92 9.68
N PRO A 99 10.84 -14.26 8.96
CA PRO A 99 11.18 -15.66 8.70
C PRO A 99 11.34 -16.48 9.98
N GLY A 100 10.73 -17.67 10.01
CA GLY A 100 10.86 -18.64 11.10
C GLY A 100 10.00 -18.40 12.35
N ILE A 101 9.21 -17.31 12.44
CA ILE A 101 8.39 -17.02 13.63
C ILE A 101 7.14 -17.92 13.76
N ASN A 102 6.70 -18.53 12.65
CA ASN A 102 5.60 -19.50 12.57
C ASN A 102 4.38 -19.17 13.47
N VAL A 103 3.81 -17.98 13.30
CA VAL A 103 2.62 -17.54 14.03
C VAL A 103 1.41 -18.31 13.55
N THR A 104 0.70 -18.93 14.49
CA THR A 104 -0.51 -19.70 14.19
C THR A 104 -1.68 -18.79 13.80
N PHE A 105 -2.62 -19.34 13.02
CA PHE A 105 -3.84 -18.63 12.63
C PHE A 105 -4.62 -18.10 13.84
N ALA A 106 -4.71 -18.90 14.93
CA ALA A 106 -5.36 -18.47 16.17
C ALA A 106 -4.69 -17.23 16.78
N LYS A 107 -3.36 -17.17 16.81
CA LYS A 107 -2.62 -16.00 17.31
C LYS A 107 -2.86 -14.76 16.46
N ILE A 108 -2.91 -14.92 15.14
CA ILE A 108 -3.25 -13.81 14.22
C ILE A 108 -4.65 -13.26 14.55
N TRP A 109 -5.65 -14.13 14.71
CA TRP A 109 -7.02 -13.71 15.05
C TRP A 109 -7.10 -13.01 16.41
N VAL A 110 -6.50 -13.60 17.45
CA VAL A 110 -6.48 -13.00 18.79
C VAL A 110 -5.81 -11.63 18.76
N ALA A 111 -4.70 -11.48 18.03
CA ALA A 111 -4.02 -10.21 17.92
C ALA A 111 -4.86 -9.16 17.18
N SER A 112 -5.54 -9.55 16.09
CA SER A 112 -6.42 -8.67 15.32
C SER A 112 -7.62 -8.22 16.13
N ILE A 113 -8.29 -9.13 16.83
CA ILE A 113 -9.41 -8.80 17.72
C ILE A 113 -8.94 -7.86 18.83
N GLY A 114 -7.81 -8.17 19.48
CA GLY A 114 -7.27 -7.37 20.56
C GLY A 114 -6.94 -5.93 20.13
N ALA A 115 -6.31 -5.76 18.96
CA ALA A 115 -6.02 -4.44 18.41
C ALA A 115 -7.30 -3.66 18.05
N SER A 116 -8.31 -4.33 17.50
CA SER A 116 -9.60 -3.71 17.15
C SER A 116 -10.39 -3.27 18.37
N VAL A 117 -10.47 -4.10 19.41
CA VAL A 117 -11.15 -3.77 20.66
C VAL A 117 -10.49 -2.58 21.35
N ALA A 118 -9.15 -2.54 21.37
CA ALA A 118 -8.40 -1.43 21.94
C ALA A 118 -8.69 -0.11 21.22
N LEU A 119 -8.73 -0.11 19.88
CA LEU A 119 -9.10 1.08 19.11
C LEU A 119 -10.56 1.50 19.37
N MET A 120 -11.49 0.55 19.31
CA MET A 120 -12.91 0.83 19.53
C MET A 120 -13.17 1.45 20.91
N GLY A 121 -12.45 0.99 21.94
CA GLY A 121 -12.51 1.60 23.27
C GLY A 121 -12.10 3.07 23.26
N ILE A 122 -11.04 3.43 22.53
CA ILE A 122 -10.62 4.83 22.38
C ILE A 122 -11.66 5.64 21.63
N ASP A 123 -12.18 5.14 20.51
CA ASP A 123 -13.13 5.88 19.69
C ASP A 123 -14.43 6.13 20.45
N VAL A 124 -14.91 5.17 21.25
CA VAL A 124 -16.09 5.34 22.12
C VAL A 124 -15.84 6.36 23.23
N ILE A 125 -14.67 6.30 23.90
CA ILE A 125 -14.29 7.31 24.91
C ILE A 125 -14.27 8.69 24.26
N LEU A 126 -13.68 8.81 23.06
CA LEU A 126 -13.58 10.07 22.35
C LEU A 126 -14.94 10.59 21.90
N ALA A 127 -15.82 9.72 21.40
CA ALA A 127 -17.19 10.08 21.05
C ALA A 127 -18.00 10.54 22.26
N SER A 128 -17.75 9.97 23.44
CA SER A 128 -18.42 10.36 24.68
C SER A 128 -17.90 11.68 25.28
N THR A 129 -16.65 12.06 24.99
CA THR A 129 -15.99 13.22 25.59
C THR A 129 -15.94 14.44 24.66
N VAL A 130 -15.68 14.23 23.37
CA VAL A 130 -15.58 15.28 22.34
C VAL A 130 -16.88 15.46 21.57
N GLY A 131 -17.69 14.39 21.47
CA GLY A 131 -18.95 14.40 20.73
C GLY A 131 -18.91 13.53 19.48
N PHE A 132 -20.08 13.35 18.86
CA PHE A 132 -20.28 12.51 17.68
C PHE A 132 -20.79 13.35 16.50
N PRO A 133 -20.25 13.17 15.28
CA PRO A 133 -19.16 12.26 14.91
C PRO A 133 -17.80 12.75 15.41
N VAL A 134 -16.91 11.82 15.73
CA VAL A 134 -15.57 12.14 16.25
C VAL A 134 -14.75 12.85 15.17
N PRO A 135 -14.24 14.07 15.43
CA PRO A 135 -13.39 14.77 14.47
C PRO A 135 -12.07 14.00 14.31
N PHE A 136 -11.61 13.84 13.06
CA PHE A 136 -10.33 13.17 12.75
C PHE A 136 -10.19 11.74 13.31
N VAL A 137 -11.31 10.99 13.42
CA VAL A 137 -11.31 9.60 13.93
C VAL A 137 -10.31 8.70 13.22
N VAL A 138 -10.08 8.92 11.91
CA VAL A 138 -9.11 8.15 11.12
C VAL A 138 -7.66 8.48 11.52
N GLN A 139 -7.34 9.74 11.82
CA GLN A 139 -5.99 10.15 12.24
C GLN A 139 -5.69 9.70 13.66
N ILE A 140 -6.65 9.88 14.56
CA ILE A 140 -6.54 9.44 15.95
C ILE A 140 -6.49 7.92 16.00
N GLY A 141 -7.32 7.25 15.20
CA GLY A 141 -7.32 5.81 15.02
C GLY A 141 -6.02 5.28 14.43
N GLY A 142 -5.45 5.92 13.41
CA GLY A 142 -4.15 5.54 12.85
C GLY A 142 -3.01 5.70 13.87
N SER A 143 -3.00 6.81 14.61
CA SER A 143 -1.97 7.09 15.62
C SER A 143 -2.04 6.09 16.78
N SER A 144 -3.24 5.72 17.21
CA SER A 144 -3.44 4.71 18.26
C SER A 144 -3.10 3.29 17.77
N MET A 145 -3.50 2.92 16.55
CA MET A 145 -3.14 1.65 15.89
C MET A 145 -1.62 1.42 15.87
N SER A 146 -0.86 2.48 15.64
CA SER A 146 0.61 2.47 15.66
C SER A 146 1.19 2.00 17.01
N ILE A 147 0.42 2.11 18.09
CA ILE A 147 0.81 1.68 19.45
C ILE A 147 0.19 0.31 19.76
N PHE A 148 -1.09 0.12 19.47
CA PHE A 148 -1.81 -1.11 19.85
C PHE A 148 -1.37 -2.34 19.06
N ILE A 149 -1.10 -2.21 17.75
CA ILE A 149 -0.67 -3.36 16.94
C ILE A 149 0.65 -3.95 17.50
N PRO A 150 1.73 -3.18 17.71
CA PRO A 150 2.95 -3.72 18.32
C PRO A 150 2.72 -4.28 19.72
N LEU A 151 1.91 -3.59 20.54
CA LEU A 151 1.63 -4.01 21.91
C LEU A 151 0.93 -5.38 21.94
N VAL A 152 -0.17 -5.53 21.21
CA VAL A 152 -0.97 -6.76 21.20
C VAL A 152 -0.19 -7.91 20.59
N ILE A 153 0.54 -7.69 19.49
CA ILE A 153 1.39 -8.73 18.90
C ILE A 153 2.46 -9.17 19.92
N ARG A 154 3.08 -8.24 20.65
CA ARG A 154 4.04 -8.58 21.69
C ARG A 154 3.42 -9.39 22.84
N LEU A 155 2.17 -9.09 23.21
CA LEU A 155 1.44 -9.86 24.22
C LEU A 155 1.15 -11.29 23.72
N VAL A 156 0.77 -11.45 22.46
CA VAL A 156 0.40 -12.75 21.86
C VAL A 156 1.62 -13.63 21.56
N LEU A 157 2.74 -13.04 21.15
CA LEU A 157 3.97 -13.78 20.81
C LEU A 157 4.91 -13.95 22.00
N GLY A 158 4.71 -13.18 23.07
CA GLY A 158 5.58 -13.18 24.23
C GLY A 158 6.87 -12.35 24.02
N LYS A 159 7.78 -12.43 25.00
CA LYS A 159 8.99 -11.60 25.05
C LYS A 159 10.14 -12.14 24.20
N GLU A 160 10.17 -13.44 23.94
CA GLU A 160 11.30 -14.14 23.32
C GLU A 160 11.65 -13.59 21.92
N PRO A 161 10.71 -13.40 20.97
CA PRO A 161 11.05 -12.88 19.64
C PRO A 161 11.63 -11.46 19.66
N TYR A 162 11.42 -10.73 20.76
CA TYR A 162 11.84 -9.34 20.96
C TYR A 162 13.13 -9.20 21.76
N ALA A 163 13.70 -10.29 22.25
CA ALA A 163 14.97 -10.27 22.99
C ALA A 163 16.10 -9.70 22.12
N ASN A 164 17.08 -9.04 22.73
CA ASN A 164 18.21 -8.45 21.98
C ASN A 164 19.03 -9.50 21.23
N SER A 165 19.04 -10.75 21.71
CA SER A 165 19.69 -11.90 21.09
C SER A 165 18.84 -12.60 20.02
N SER A 166 17.56 -12.22 19.86
CA SER A 166 16.64 -12.89 18.94
C SER A 166 16.96 -12.54 17.48
N PRO A 167 17.10 -13.52 16.58
CA PRO A 167 17.25 -13.28 15.15
C PRO A 167 15.98 -12.66 14.53
N HIS A 168 14.81 -12.80 15.17
CA HIS A 168 13.54 -12.26 14.67
C HIS A 168 13.38 -10.75 14.92
N ARG A 169 14.09 -10.19 15.90
CA ARG A 169 13.97 -8.78 16.31
C ARG A 169 14.13 -7.77 15.16
N PRO A 170 15.17 -7.82 14.31
CA PRO A 170 15.32 -6.88 13.19
C PRO A 170 14.17 -6.99 12.18
N HIS A 171 13.69 -8.21 11.90
CA HIS A 171 12.56 -8.45 11.00
C HIS A 171 11.24 -7.91 11.58
N ILE A 172 11.00 -8.09 12.89
CA ILE A 172 9.83 -7.53 13.58
C ILE A 172 9.86 -5.99 13.55
N GLN A 173 11.02 -5.37 13.83
CA GLN A 173 11.16 -3.91 13.75
C GLN A 173 10.86 -3.38 12.34
N ARG A 174 11.29 -4.13 11.32
CA ARG A 174 11.01 -3.82 9.93
C ARG A 174 9.53 -3.95 9.60
N PHE A 175 8.87 -5.02 10.05
CA PHE A 175 7.42 -5.19 9.93
C PHE A 175 6.65 -4.02 10.54
N TYR A 176 7.03 -3.55 11.73
CA TYR A 176 6.39 -2.37 12.31
C TYR A 176 6.65 -1.10 11.54
N ARG A 177 7.88 -0.87 11.06
CA ARG A 177 8.17 0.28 10.20
C ARG A 177 7.34 0.27 8.91
N PHE A 178 7.11 -0.90 8.32
CA PHE A 178 6.22 -1.06 7.18
C PHE A 178 4.78 -0.67 7.51
N ILE A 179 4.23 -1.19 8.61
CA ILE A 179 2.87 -0.84 9.08
C ILE A 179 2.76 0.67 9.37
N MET A 180 3.75 1.27 10.03
CA MET A 180 3.73 2.71 10.33
C MET A 180 3.69 3.57 9.07
N VAL A 181 4.50 3.23 8.06
CA VAL A 181 4.47 3.94 6.77
C VAL A 181 3.09 3.80 6.14
N TYR A 182 2.50 2.60 6.14
CA TYR A 182 1.18 2.40 5.57
C TYR A 182 0.10 3.22 6.30
N ILE A 183 0.08 3.20 7.63
CA ILE A 183 -0.84 3.99 8.45
C ILE A 183 -0.66 5.49 8.19
N MET A 184 0.59 5.96 8.10
CA MET A 184 0.90 7.36 7.79
C MET A 184 0.36 7.78 6.42
N LEU A 185 0.44 6.92 5.41
CA LEU A 185 -0.09 7.20 4.08
C LEU A 185 -1.61 7.36 4.09
N VAL A 186 -2.31 6.45 4.77
CA VAL A 186 -3.78 6.53 4.91
C VAL A 186 -4.18 7.76 5.72
N ALA A 187 -3.51 8.01 6.85
CA ALA A 187 -3.82 9.13 7.74
C ALA A 187 -3.44 10.50 7.14
N GLY A 188 -2.43 10.56 6.27
CA GLY A 188 -1.99 11.79 5.61
C GLY A 188 -2.99 12.32 4.58
N PHE A 189 -3.89 11.47 4.11
CA PHE A 189 -4.79 11.81 3.02
C PHE A 189 -5.91 12.80 3.40
N PRO A 190 -6.63 12.64 4.53
CA PRO A 190 -7.59 13.67 4.95
C PRO A 190 -6.94 15.02 5.25
N PHE A 191 -5.68 15.07 5.67
CA PHE A 191 -4.94 16.36 5.76
C PHE A 191 -4.79 17.01 4.39
N TYR A 192 -4.47 16.22 3.36
CA TYR A 192 -4.42 16.70 1.99
C TYR A 192 -5.78 17.24 1.53
N LYS A 193 -6.87 16.54 1.84
CA LYS A 193 -8.23 17.00 1.53
C LYS A 193 -8.57 18.31 2.24
N VAL A 194 -8.30 18.41 3.53
CA VAL A 194 -8.53 19.66 4.29
C VAL A 194 -7.72 20.81 3.70
N LEU A 195 -6.46 20.57 3.33
CA LEU A 195 -5.64 21.58 2.66
C LEU A 195 -6.24 22.01 1.31
N TYR A 196 -6.78 21.07 0.54
CA TYR A 196 -7.49 21.35 -0.72
C TYR A 196 -8.75 22.20 -0.50
N ASP A 197 -9.60 21.81 0.44
CA ASP A 197 -10.88 22.49 0.72
C ASP A 197 -10.66 23.91 1.27
N GLN A 198 -9.51 24.20 1.89
CA GLN A 198 -9.14 25.53 2.40
C GLN A 198 -8.43 26.42 1.36
N LEU A 199 -8.02 25.87 0.20
CA LEU A 199 -7.35 26.65 -0.84
C LEU A 199 -8.37 27.49 -1.62
N PRO A 200 -8.15 28.82 -1.78
CA PRO A 200 -8.99 29.65 -2.64
C PRO A 200 -8.99 29.11 -4.07
N GLU A 201 -10.09 29.28 -4.82
CA GLU A 201 -10.26 28.77 -6.19
C GLU A 201 -9.08 29.10 -7.12
N LYS A 202 -8.49 30.28 -6.95
CA LYS A 202 -7.32 30.75 -7.72
C LYS A 202 -6.06 29.90 -7.52
N TYR A 203 -5.95 29.20 -6.39
CA TYR A 203 -4.81 28.36 -6.02
C TYR A 203 -5.14 26.86 -6.02
N GLN A 204 -6.36 26.44 -6.41
CA GLN A 204 -6.69 25.02 -6.54
C GLN A 204 -5.80 24.31 -7.57
N GLY A 205 -5.26 25.04 -8.55
CA GLY A 205 -4.23 24.53 -9.46
C GLY A 205 -2.93 24.09 -8.76
N CYS A 206 -2.60 24.62 -7.57
CA CYS A 206 -1.46 24.14 -6.79
C CYS A 206 -1.65 22.70 -6.32
N ALA A 207 -2.88 22.24 -6.10
CA ALA A 207 -3.16 20.86 -5.72
C ALA A 207 -2.80 19.86 -6.84
N ILE A 208 -2.77 20.30 -8.09
CA ILE A 208 -2.28 19.48 -9.22
C ILE A 208 -0.78 19.20 -9.06
N VAL A 209 -0.03 20.08 -8.39
CA VAL A 209 1.42 19.93 -8.16
C VAL A 209 1.73 19.21 -6.84
N ILE A 210 0.98 19.49 -5.78
CA ILE A 210 1.22 18.87 -4.46
C ILE A 210 0.91 17.36 -4.52
N LEU A 211 -0.05 16.92 -5.33
CA LEU A 211 -0.43 15.50 -5.41
C LEU A 211 0.70 14.60 -5.96
N PRO A 212 1.36 14.93 -7.10
CA PRO A 212 2.57 14.25 -7.54
C PRO A 212 3.70 14.25 -6.51
N MET A 213 3.89 15.36 -5.78
CA MET A 213 4.91 15.45 -4.74
C MET A 213 4.62 14.50 -3.57
N TRP A 214 3.37 14.45 -3.11
CA TRP A 214 2.92 13.51 -2.09
C TRP A 214 3.08 12.06 -2.57
N LYS A 215 2.63 11.76 -3.79
CA LYS A 215 2.71 10.43 -4.40
C LYS A 215 4.17 9.97 -4.50
N PHE A 216 5.07 10.86 -4.90
CA PHE A 216 6.50 10.59 -4.95
C PHE A 216 7.10 10.32 -3.55
N ALA A 217 6.76 11.16 -2.57
CA ALA A 217 7.20 10.95 -1.18
C ALA A 217 6.67 9.62 -0.61
N ALA A 218 5.41 9.30 -0.88
CA ALA A 218 4.77 8.05 -0.47
C ALA A 218 5.49 6.82 -1.05
N LYS A 219 5.69 6.82 -2.37
CA LYS A 219 6.43 5.78 -3.08
C LYS A 219 7.83 5.56 -2.49
N HIS A 220 8.55 6.63 -2.17
CA HIS A 220 9.88 6.54 -1.58
C HIS A 220 9.86 5.98 -0.14
N LEU A 221 8.90 6.41 0.70
CA LEU A 221 8.74 5.90 2.05
C LEU A 221 8.42 4.39 2.05
N ILE A 222 7.55 3.93 1.15
CA ILE A 222 7.20 2.50 1.01
C ILE A 222 8.43 1.69 0.65
N ILE A 223 9.19 2.10 -0.36
CA ILE A 223 10.43 1.40 -0.77
C ILE A 223 11.41 1.33 0.39
N ARG A 224 11.62 2.44 1.10
CA ARG A 224 12.56 2.48 2.21
C ARG A 224 12.14 1.54 3.35
N ALA A 225 10.85 1.40 3.61
CA ALA A 225 10.34 0.47 4.61
C ALA A 225 10.41 -1.00 4.16
N SER A 226 10.27 -1.26 2.86
CA SER A 226 10.15 -2.60 2.27
C SER A 226 11.39 -3.10 1.51
N ARG A 227 12.55 -2.45 1.67
CA ARG A 227 13.75 -2.65 0.83
C ARG A 227 14.24 -4.10 0.62
N GLU A 228 14.04 -5.00 1.57
CA GLU A 228 14.47 -6.42 1.48
C GLU A 228 13.27 -7.38 1.33
N LEU A 229 12.13 -6.86 0.85
CA LEU A 229 10.87 -7.55 0.54
C LEU A 229 10.46 -7.01 -0.83
N GLU A 230 11.41 -7.08 -1.76
CA GLU A 230 11.32 -6.47 -3.10
C GLU A 230 10.06 -6.91 -3.84
N ASP A 231 9.57 -8.11 -3.54
CA ASP A 231 8.37 -8.66 -4.16
C ASP A 231 7.07 -7.94 -3.83
N PHE A 232 6.98 -7.35 -2.64
CA PHE A 232 5.80 -6.63 -2.16
C PHE A 232 5.85 -5.14 -2.48
N ILE A 233 7.01 -4.62 -2.89
CA ILE A 233 7.17 -3.18 -3.20
C ILE A 233 6.20 -2.75 -4.31
N PRO A 234 6.14 -3.40 -5.49
CA PRO A 234 5.26 -2.96 -6.58
C PRO A 234 3.78 -3.05 -6.20
N GLU A 235 3.37 -4.14 -5.54
CA GLU A 235 2.00 -4.35 -5.08
C GLU A 235 1.60 -3.28 -4.05
N THR A 236 2.45 -3.04 -3.04
CA THR A 236 2.17 -2.05 -2.01
C THR A 236 2.07 -0.66 -2.61
N VAL A 237 3.00 -0.27 -3.49
CA VAL A 237 2.97 1.04 -4.16
C VAL A 237 1.70 1.23 -4.97
N ALA A 238 1.32 0.22 -5.77
CA ALA A 238 0.13 0.28 -6.61
C ALA A 238 -1.17 0.38 -5.79
N LEU A 239 -1.32 -0.46 -4.76
CA LEU A 239 -2.55 -0.51 -3.95
C LEU A 239 -2.66 0.59 -2.89
N SER A 240 -1.56 1.28 -2.57
CA SER A 240 -1.58 2.40 -1.62
C SER A 240 -1.40 3.74 -2.35
N ALA A 241 -0.18 4.13 -2.66
CA ALA A 241 0.13 5.46 -3.21
C ALA A 241 -0.61 5.73 -4.52
N ASP A 242 -0.60 4.79 -5.48
CA ASP A 242 -1.26 4.99 -6.77
C ASP A 242 -2.79 4.98 -6.63
N PHE A 243 -3.35 3.95 -5.99
CA PHE A 243 -4.80 3.85 -5.79
C PHE A 243 -5.40 5.02 -5.00
N VAL A 244 -4.79 5.40 -3.87
CA VAL A 244 -5.27 6.51 -3.03
C VAL A 244 -5.17 7.85 -3.78
N SER A 245 -4.09 8.06 -4.56
CA SER A 245 -3.97 9.28 -5.38
C SER A 245 -5.03 9.35 -6.49
N SER A 246 -5.38 8.21 -7.10
CA SER A 246 -6.42 8.15 -8.14
C SER A 246 -7.83 8.39 -7.55
N LEU A 247 -8.11 7.82 -6.38
CA LEU A 247 -9.34 8.09 -5.64
C LEU A 247 -9.48 9.58 -5.30
N PHE A 248 -8.38 10.24 -4.90
CA PHE A 248 -8.39 11.68 -4.67
C PHE A 248 -8.80 12.48 -5.88
N VAL A 249 -8.15 12.21 -7.00
CA VAL A 249 -8.42 12.91 -8.26
C VAL A 249 -9.89 12.74 -8.60
N THR A 250 -10.42 11.52 -8.43
CA THR A 250 -11.83 11.23 -8.68
C THR A 250 -12.75 12.02 -7.74
N VAL A 251 -12.45 12.08 -6.44
CA VAL A 251 -13.22 12.86 -5.47
C VAL A 251 -13.18 14.35 -5.83
N CYS A 252 -12.01 14.92 -6.08
CA CYS A 252 -11.87 16.34 -6.44
C CYS A 252 -12.56 16.67 -7.76
N VAL A 253 -12.47 15.80 -8.76
CA VAL A 253 -13.19 15.92 -10.03
C VAL A 253 -14.71 15.88 -9.78
N SER A 254 -15.18 14.98 -8.93
CA SER A 254 -16.62 14.83 -8.65
C SER A 254 -17.21 15.98 -7.84
N THR A 255 -16.40 16.67 -7.04
CA THR A 255 -16.83 17.81 -6.21
C THR A 255 -16.48 19.17 -6.82
N SER A 256 -15.82 19.20 -7.97
CA SER A 256 -15.40 20.44 -8.64
C SER A 256 -16.48 20.93 -9.59
N ASP A 257 -16.98 22.14 -9.36
CA ASP A 257 -17.92 22.81 -10.27
C ASP A 257 -17.25 23.29 -11.58
N SER A 258 -15.91 23.27 -11.64
CA SER A 258 -15.12 23.75 -12.78
C SER A 258 -14.72 22.64 -13.74
N LEU A 259 -15.25 22.69 -14.97
CA LEU A 259 -14.86 21.80 -16.08
C LEU A 259 -13.37 21.90 -16.42
N TYR A 260 -12.76 23.08 -16.26
CA TYR A 260 -11.33 23.30 -16.53
C TYR A 260 -10.45 22.52 -15.55
N LEU A 261 -10.75 22.59 -14.25
CA LEU A 261 -9.99 21.86 -13.24
C LEU A 261 -10.12 20.35 -13.42
N THR A 262 -11.33 19.87 -13.74
CA THR A 262 -11.57 18.46 -14.05
C THR A 262 -10.74 17.99 -15.25
N ALA A 263 -10.75 18.73 -16.35
CA ALA A 263 -9.95 18.41 -17.53
C ALA A 263 -8.44 18.43 -17.21
N ALA A 264 -7.98 19.39 -16.41
CA ALA A 264 -6.58 19.51 -16.01
C ALA A 264 -6.12 18.32 -15.15
N PHE A 265 -6.94 17.88 -14.17
CA PHE A 265 -6.64 16.71 -13.35
C PHE A 265 -6.54 15.43 -14.17
N ILE A 266 -7.49 15.20 -15.08
CA ILE A 266 -7.49 14.02 -15.97
C ILE A 266 -6.26 14.04 -16.88
N MET A 267 -5.95 15.17 -17.51
CA MET A 267 -4.77 15.30 -18.37
C MET A 267 -3.47 15.08 -17.60
N ALA A 268 -3.36 15.60 -16.38
CA ALA A 268 -2.18 15.40 -15.54
C ALA A 268 -1.99 13.92 -15.16
N ASP A 269 -3.07 13.23 -14.78
CA ASP A 269 -3.04 11.80 -14.43
C ASP A 269 -2.68 10.91 -15.63
N LEU A 270 -3.25 11.20 -16.81
CA LEU A 270 -2.90 10.52 -18.07
C LEU A 270 -1.44 10.76 -18.46
N ALA A 271 -0.98 12.02 -18.39
CA ALA A 271 0.41 12.35 -18.70
C ALA A 271 1.38 11.64 -17.76
N GLN A 272 1.09 11.62 -16.46
CA GLN A 272 1.90 10.91 -15.48
C GLN A 272 1.92 9.39 -15.77
N SER A 273 0.76 8.79 -16.03
CA SER A 273 0.65 7.35 -16.34
C SER A 273 1.41 6.98 -17.62
N MET A 274 1.36 7.83 -18.65
CA MET A 274 2.13 7.64 -19.88
C MET A 274 3.64 7.73 -19.65
N LEU A 275 4.10 8.66 -18.81
CA LEU A 275 5.52 8.78 -18.46
C LEU A 275 6.00 7.54 -17.69
N GLU A 276 5.24 7.10 -16.69
CA GLU A 276 5.54 5.88 -15.93
C GLU A 276 5.58 4.65 -16.86
N PHE A 277 4.64 4.54 -17.81
CA PHE A 277 4.63 3.45 -18.80
C PHE A 277 5.85 3.47 -19.73
N ARG A 278 6.21 4.65 -20.27
CA ARG A 278 7.38 4.80 -21.15
C ARG A 278 8.68 4.46 -20.43
N GLU A 279 8.80 4.83 -19.17
CA GLU A 279 9.95 4.48 -18.33
C GLU A 279 10.06 2.96 -18.13
N VAL A 280 8.95 2.29 -17.80
CA VAL A 280 8.90 0.83 -17.66
C VAL A 280 9.27 0.15 -18.98
N GLN A 281 8.73 0.62 -20.10
CA GLN A 281 9.03 0.06 -21.43
C GLN A 281 10.51 0.23 -21.81
N ALA A 282 11.08 1.41 -21.56
CA ALA A 282 12.50 1.66 -21.81
C ALA A 282 13.39 0.74 -20.96
N ASN A 283 13.06 0.58 -19.67
CA ASN A 283 13.78 -0.31 -18.77
C ASN A 283 13.68 -1.77 -19.20
N ALA A 284 12.50 -2.24 -19.59
CA ALA A 284 12.29 -3.59 -20.08
C ALA A 284 13.14 -3.88 -21.33
N ASN A 285 13.19 -2.93 -22.29
CA ASN A 285 13.99 -3.06 -23.50
C ASN A 285 15.50 -3.18 -23.19
N VAL A 286 16.02 -2.41 -22.24
CA VAL A 286 17.42 -2.51 -21.80
C VAL A 286 17.72 -3.89 -21.22
N VAL A 287 16.86 -4.40 -20.34
CA VAL A 287 17.04 -5.74 -19.73
C VAL A 287 17.01 -6.84 -20.79
N VAL A 288 16.08 -6.77 -21.75
CA VAL A 288 16.00 -7.73 -22.86
C VAL A 288 17.26 -7.71 -23.72
N ASN A 289 17.79 -6.52 -24.02
CA ASN A 289 19.03 -6.37 -24.80
C ASN A 289 20.24 -6.98 -24.06
N LEU A 290 20.41 -6.68 -22.77
CA LEU A 290 21.48 -7.26 -21.94
C LEU A 290 21.39 -8.78 -21.85
N HIS A 291 20.18 -9.34 -21.78
CA HIS A 291 19.98 -10.79 -21.80
C HIS A 291 20.35 -11.42 -23.14
N ARG A 292 19.97 -10.77 -24.25
CA ARG A 292 20.32 -11.22 -25.60
C ARG A 292 21.83 -11.21 -25.80
N GLU A 293 22.53 -10.15 -25.37
CA GLU A 293 23.99 -10.05 -25.40
C GLU A 293 24.67 -11.14 -24.57
N ARG A 294 24.22 -11.38 -23.33
CA ARG A 294 24.73 -12.50 -22.50
C ARG A 294 24.54 -13.86 -23.17
N ARG A 295 23.40 -14.09 -23.82
CA ARG A 295 23.09 -15.37 -24.48
C ARG A 295 24.00 -15.58 -25.69
N GLN A 296 24.16 -14.56 -26.52
CA GLN A 296 25.10 -14.58 -27.64
C GLN A 296 26.53 -14.82 -27.16
N SER A 297 26.98 -14.13 -26.11
CA SER A 297 28.31 -14.30 -25.53
C SER A 297 28.56 -15.73 -25.03
N LYS A 298 27.55 -16.36 -24.38
CA LYS A 298 27.62 -17.77 -23.96
C LYS A 298 27.68 -18.73 -25.16
N GLU A 299 26.92 -18.50 -26.22
CA GLU A 299 26.97 -19.31 -27.45
C GLU A 299 28.33 -19.20 -28.14
N TYR A 300 28.88 -17.98 -28.28
CA TYR A 300 30.24 -17.77 -28.81
C TYR A 300 31.31 -18.50 -27.98
N LEU A 301 31.22 -18.45 -26.65
CA LEU A 301 32.16 -19.16 -25.76
C LEU A 301 32.00 -20.69 -25.81
N GLY A 302 30.77 -21.19 -25.99
CA GLY A 302 30.47 -22.61 -26.18
C GLY A 302 31.03 -23.17 -27.49
N ILE A 303 30.83 -22.45 -28.60
CA ILE A 303 31.39 -22.80 -29.92
C ILE A 303 32.92 -22.84 -29.85
N LYS A 304 33.56 -21.86 -29.19
CA LYS A 304 35.02 -21.81 -29.07
C LYS A 304 35.61 -22.96 -28.24
N ARG A 305 34.84 -23.53 -27.30
CA ARG A 305 35.23 -24.75 -26.56
C ARG A 305 35.10 -26.00 -27.41
N HIS A 306 34.05 -26.12 -28.24
CA HIS A 306 33.87 -27.24 -29.15
C HIS A 306 34.90 -27.31 -30.28
N VAL A 307 35.44 -26.16 -30.72
CA VAL A 307 36.49 -26.10 -31.76
C VAL A 307 37.89 -26.44 -31.21
N ARG A 308 38.07 -26.54 -29.89
CA ARG A 308 39.37 -26.80 -29.23
C ARG A 308 39.49 -28.17 -28.56
N GLY A 309 38.45 -29.01 -28.60
CA GLY A 309 38.48 -30.40 -28.14
C GLY A 309 38.52 -31.35 -29.33
#